data_AF-A0A9J6DIT2-F1
#
_entry.id   AF-A0A9J6DIT2-F1
#
_cell.length_a   1.000
_cell.length_b   1.000
_cell.length_c   1.000
_cell.angle_alpha   90.00
_cell.angle_beta   90.00
_cell.angle_gamma   90.00
#
_symmetry.space_group_name_H-M   'P 1'
#
loop_
_entity.id
_entity.type
_entity.pdbx_description
1 polymer ?
#
loop_
_entity_poly.entity_id
_entity_poly.type
_entity_poly.pdbx_seq_one_letter_code
_entity_poly.pdbx_strand_id
1 'polypeptide(L)'
;MGADVRVHLPASGERASDVESTAVEALKRHTFAVSVFGSASVEGRKWHCLTPGPPGGGGGGGPGGAPRAPPPVTPVGAVTTLGGGPVPLGPPAPAPAPAAAATSGALGPAEMVVAAALPQFSCPRRPNVGTEGRPILLRANHFQISMPRGFLHHYDVTITPDKEIIETMVQSYSKIFGNQKPVFDGRKNMYTRDDLPLGKEKAELEVTLPGEGKDRVFRVAIKWVAQVSLYALEEVLEGRSRHIPMDAVQALDVVMRHLPSMTYTPVGRSFFSSPDGYFHPLGGGREVWFGFHQSVRPSQWKMMLNIDVSATAFYKAQPVIEFMCEVLELRDVNEQRKPLTDSQRVKFTKEIKGLKIEITHCGSMRRKYRVCNVTRRPAQLQSFPLQLENGQTVECTVAKYFMDKYKMKLRRVHLFT
;
A
#
# COMPACT_ATOMS: atom_id res chain seq x y z
N MET A 1 17.56 8.36 -38.48
CA MET A 1 18.24 7.05 -38.34
C MET A 1 17.41 6.21 -37.40
N GLY A 2 16.91 5.09 -37.91
CA GLY A 2 15.91 4.28 -37.24
C GLY A 2 16.46 3.42 -36.11
N ALA A 3 15.63 3.22 -35.11
CA ALA A 3 15.54 1.98 -34.36
C ALA A 3 14.05 1.64 -34.29
N ASP A 4 13.63 0.78 -35.22
CA ASP A 4 12.32 0.15 -35.24
C ASP A 4 12.35 -0.97 -34.20
N VAL A 5 11.63 -0.79 -33.09
CA VAL A 5 11.43 -1.86 -32.10
C VAL A 5 9.97 -2.28 -32.19
N ARG A 6 9.73 -3.23 -33.08
CA ARG A 6 8.49 -4.02 -33.11
C ARG A 6 8.42 -4.85 -31.83
N VAL A 7 7.49 -4.50 -30.93
CA VAL A 7 7.10 -5.37 -29.82
C VAL A 7 5.77 -6.01 -30.18
N HIS A 8 5.76 -7.35 -30.26
CA HIS A 8 4.55 -8.15 -30.43
C HIS A 8 3.61 -7.96 -29.23
N LEU A 9 2.35 -7.62 -29.52
CA LEU A 9 1.23 -7.74 -28.60
C LEU A 9 0.99 -9.22 -28.25
N PRO A 10 0.73 -9.58 -26.99
CA PRO A 10 -0.14 -10.70 -26.71
C PRO A 10 -1.59 -10.23 -26.88
N ALA A 11 -2.32 -10.91 -27.75
CA ALA A 11 -3.75 -10.74 -27.91
C ALA A 11 -4.49 -11.18 -26.64
N SER A 12 -5.46 -10.37 -26.23
CA SER A 12 -6.70 -10.74 -25.54
C SER A 12 -6.67 -11.90 -24.53
N GLY A 13 -6.78 -11.55 -23.25
CA GLY A 13 -7.24 -12.46 -22.20
C GLY A 13 -6.14 -13.10 -21.37
N GLU A 14 -5.40 -12.32 -20.59
CA GLU A 14 -4.53 -12.87 -19.55
C GLU A 14 -5.40 -13.49 -18.45
N ARG A 15 -5.17 -14.78 -18.17
CA ARG A 15 -5.84 -15.47 -17.07
C ARG A 15 -5.17 -15.02 -15.77
N ALA A 16 -5.90 -15.04 -14.66
CA ALA A 16 -5.35 -14.71 -13.33
C ALA A 16 -4.05 -15.49 -13.00
N SER A 17 -3.90 -16.71 -13.52
CA SER A 17 -2.68 -17.52 -13.40
C SER A 17 -1.44 -16.89 -14.01
N ASP A 18 -1.60 -16.09 -15.07
CA ASP A 18 -0.50 -15.45 -15.79
C ASP A 18 0.00 -14.22 -15.03
N VAL A 19 -0.91 -13.51 -14.36
CA VAL A 19 -0.59 -12.39 -13.46
C VAL A 19 0.10 -12.89 -12.18
N GLU A 20 -0.37 -13.99 -11.58
CA GLU A 20 0.30 -14.62 -10.44
C GLU A 20 1.69 -15.12 -10.81
N SER A 21 1.83 -15.79 -11.96
CA SER A 21 3.14 -16.24 -12.45
C SER A 21 4.06 -15.06 -12.72
N THR A 22 3.56 -13.97 -13.29
CA THR A 22 4.35 -12.76 -13.56
C THR A 22 4.74 -12.03 -12.28
N ALA A 23 3.86 -11.96 -11.27
CA ALA A 23 4.19 -11.39 -9.97
C ALA A 23 5.23 -12.23 -9.24
N VAL A 24 5.06 -13.56 -9.23
CA VAL A 24 6.02 -14.51 -8.63
C VAL A 24 7.35 -14.48 -9.39
N GLU A 25 7.33 -14.34 -10.71
CA GLU A 25 8.55 -14.29 -11.54
C GLU A 25 9.23 -12.92 -11.48
N ALA A 26 8.48 -11.82 -11.34
CA ALA A 26 9.01 -10.50 -11.02
C ALA A 26 9.66 -10.53 -9.63
N LEU A 27 8.98 -11.07 -8.61
CA LEU A 27 9.54 -11.31 -7.29
C LEU A 27 10.79 -12.19 -7.37
N LYS A 28 10.81 -13.28 -8.14
CA LYS A 28 11.99 -14.16 -8.29
C LYS A 28 13.16 -13.49 -9.00
N ARG A 29 12.94 -12.88 -10.16
CA ARG A 29 13.98 -12.18 -10.94
C ARG A 29 14.59 -11.02 -10.14
N HIS A 30 13.81 -10.38 -9.28
CA HIS A 30 14.25 -9.22 -8.51
C HIS A 30 14.75 -9.58 -7.10
N THR A 31 14.27 -10.69 -6.48
CA THR A 31 14.91 -11.29 -5.30
C THR A 31 16.33 -11.76 -5.64
N PHE A 32 16.57 -12.22 -6.88
CA PHE A 32 17.92 -12.51 -7.38
C PHE A 32 18.82 -11.26 -7.54
N ALA A 33 18.24 -10.09 -7.87
CA ALA A 33 18.98 -8.82 -7.92
C ALA A 33 19.33 -8.29 -6.50
N VAL A 34 18.56 -8.74 -5.49
CA VAL A 34 18.84 -8.57 -4.07
C VAL A 34 19.57 -9.84 -3.56
N SER A 35 20.71 -10.17 -4.15
CA SER A 35 21.71 -11.05 -3.52
C SER A 35 22.24 -10.34 -2.26
N VAL A 36 21.48 -10.43 -1.17
CA VAL A 36 21.75 -9.83 0.14
C VAL A 36 21.72 -10.89 1.23
N PHE A 37 21.01 -11.99 1.00
CA PHE A 37 20.95 -13.14 1.89
C PHE A 37 21.32 -14.36 1.07
N GLY A 38 22.29 -15.17 1.53
CA GLY A 38 22.66 -16.41 0.86
C GLY A 38 21.41 -17.21 0.49
N SER A 39 21.17 -17.33 -0.82
CA SER A 39 20.15 -18.14 -1.48
C SER A 39 18.83 -18.35 -0.70
N ALA A 40 18.03 -17.30 -0.53
CA ALA A 40 16.58 -17.47 -0.40
C ALA A 40 16.01 -17.65 -1.82
N SER A 41 16.02 -18.88 -2.32
CA SER A 41 15.42 -19.21 -3.62
C SER A 41 13.94 -19.57 -3.44
N VAL A 42 13.05 -18.91 -4.18
CA VAL A 42 11.69 -19.43 -4.41
C VAL A 42 11.79 -20.34 -5.63
N GLU A 43 11.87 -21.65 -5.41
CA GLU A 43 11.90 -22.60 -6.54
C GLU A 43 10.59 -22.52 -7.33
N GLY A 44 10.67 -22.10 -8.58
CA GLY A 44 9.64 -22.33 -9.59
C GLY A 44 10.13 -23.40 -10.53
N ARG A 45 9.55 -24.59 -10.49
CA ARG A 45 9.77 -25.54 -11.57
C ARG A 45 9.11 -24.99 -12.84
N LYS A 46 9.89 -24.92 -13.92
CA LYS A 46 9.46 -24.60 -15.28
C LYS A 46 8.59 -25.76 -15.77
N TRP A 47 7.38 -25.49 -16.23
CA TRP A 47 6.45 -26.52 -16.69
C TRP A 47 6.60 -26.72 -18.20
N HIS A 48 6.91 -27.95 -18.62
CA HIS A 48 6.71 -28.40 -20.00
C HIS A 48 5.25 -28.81 -20.17
N CYS A 49 4.55 -28.22 -21.14
CA CYS A 49 3.23 -28.67 -21.56
C CYS A 49 3.33 -30.06 -22.19
N LEU A 50 2.83 -31.09 -21.52
CA LEU A 50 2.46 -32.33 -22.17
C LEU A 50 1.11 -32.11 -22.85
N THR A 51 1.11 -32.05 -24.18
CA THR A 51 -0.11 -32.03 -24.99
C THR A 51 -0.77 -33.42 -24.97
N PRO A 52 -2.07 -33.55 -24.65
CA PRO A 52 -2.81 -34.78 -24.87
C PRO A 52 -3.04 -34.97 -26.38
N GLY A 53 -2.67 -36.13 -26.92
CA GLY A 53 -3.00 -36.54 -28.30
C GLY A 53 -4.50 -36.86 -28.46
N PRO A 54 -5.00 -36.90 -29.70
CA PRO A 54 -6.44 -37.06 -29.98
C PRO A 54 -6.89 -38.51 -29.75
N PRO A 55 -8.13 -38.75 -29.27
CA PRO A 55 -8.67 -40.11 -29.15
C PRO A 55 -9.22 -40.59 -30.50
N GLY A 56 -8.64 -41.67 -31.02
CA GLY A 56 -9.18 -42.48 -32.11
C GLY A 56 -10.33 -43.36 -31.61
N GLY A 57 -11.36 -43.50 -32.46
CA GLY A 57 -12.61 -44.19 -32.15
C GLY A 57 -12.56 -45.72 -32.20
N GLY A 58 -13.60 -46.32 -31.61
CA GLY A 58 -13.93 -47.74 -31.71
C GLY A 58 -15.16 -48.02 -30.84
N GLY A 59 -16.28 -48.41 -31.46
CA GLY A 59 -17.61 -48.42 -30.87
C GLY A 59 -18.07 -49.72 -30.21
N GLY A 60 -19.32 -49.71 -29.72
CA GLY A 60 -20.01 -50.92 -29.26
C GLY A 60 -21.22 -50.69 -28.33
N GLY A 61 -22.39 -50.40 -28.92
CA GLY A 61 -23.69 -51.03 -28.61
C GLY A 61 -24.40 -50.88 -27.25
N GLY A 62 -25.60 -50.29 -27.27
CA GLY A 62 -26.78 -50.78 -26.49
C GLY A 62 -27.29 -49.91 -25.33
N PRO A 63 -28.61 -49.91 -25.01
CA PRO A 63 -29.37 -48.66 -24.96
C PRO A 63 -29.99 -48.28 -23.60
N GLY A 64 -30.38 -47.00 -23.49
CA GLY A 64 -31.64 -46.59 -22.84
C GLY A 64 -31.60 -46.20 -21.36
N GLY A 65 -31.50 -44.90 -21.09
CA GLY A 65 -31.79 -44.33 -19.76
C GLY A 65 -31.81 -42.81 -19.81
N ALA A 66 -33.00 -42.21 -19.87
CA ALA A 66 -33.19 -40.76 -19.87
C ALA A 66 -32.70 -40.12 -18.55
N PRO A 67 -32.01 -38.96 -18.59
CA PRO A 67 -31.58 -38.28 -17.37
C PRO A 67 -32.74 -37.50 -16.73
N ARG A 68 -32.93 -37.76 -15.43
CA ARG A 68 -33.92 -37.14 -14.54
C ARG A 68 -33.55 -35.67 -14.26
N ALA A 69 -34.47 -34.75 -14.48
CA ALA A 69 -34.32 -33.33 -14.16
C ALA A 69 -34.29 -33.07 -12.62
N PRO A 70 -33.59 -32.02 -12.15
CA PRO A 70 -33.69 -31.57 -10.76
C PRO A 70 -35.02 -30.83 -10.50
N PRO A 71 -35.59 -30.92 -9.28
CA PRO A 71 -36.88 -30.31 -8.98
C PRO A 71 -36.80 -28.77 -8.81
N PRO A 72 -37.91 -28.06 -9.08
CA PRO A 72 -37.98 -26.61 -8.94
C PRO A 72 -38.24 -26.19 -7.49
N VAL A 73 -37.66 -25.06 -7.09
CA VAL A 73 -38.02 -24.35 -5.85
C VAL A 73 -38.94 -23.19 -6.24
N THR A 74 -40.21 -23.29 -5.86
CA THR A 74 -41.18 -22.19 -5.90
C THR A 74 -41.36 -21.56 -4.52
N PRO A 75 -41.79 -20.28 -4.45
CA PRO A 75 -41.69 -19.44 -3.27
C PRO A 75 -43.04 -19.20 -2.57
N VAL A 76 -42.96 -18.39 -1.51
CA VAL A 76 -43.98 -17.50 -0.92
C VAL A 76 -44.61 -17.94 0.40
N GLY A 77 -44.49 -17.04 1.37
CA GLY A 77 -45.29 -16.94 2.59
C GLY A 77 -44.90 -15.70 3.39
N ALA A 78 -45.50 -14.55 3.05
CA ALA A 78 -45.28 -13.24 3.65
C ALA A 78 -46.18 -12.98 4.87
N VAL A 79 -45.75 -12.16 5.85
CA VAL A 79 -46.61 -11.30 6.67
C VAL A 79 -45.86 -10.02 7.13
N THR A 80 -46.30 -8.90 6.56
CA THR A 80 -46.40 -7.48 7.01
C THR A 80 -45.51 -6.85 8.10
N THR A 81 -44.73 -5.87 7.65
CA THR A 81 -44.53 -4.45 8.08
C THR A 81 -45.07 -3.94 9.42
N LEU A 82 -44.24 -3.23 10.19
CA LEU A 82 -44.48 -1.87 10.72
C LEU A 82 -43.13 -1.18 11.05
N GLY A 83 -43.05 0.13 10.85
CA GLY A 83 -41.81 0.90 10.68
C GLY A 83 -41.15 1.50 11.94
N GLY A 84 -39.98 2.09 11.71
CA GLY A 84 -39.19 2.89 12.65
C GLY A 84 -37.82 3.21 12.06
N GLY A 85 -37.53 4.49 11.79
CA GLY A 85 -36.34 4.95 11.05
C GLY A 85 -34.99 4.77 11.78
N PRO A 86 -33.86 5.00 11.07
CA PRO A 86 -32.53 4.80 11.64
C PRO A 86 -32.11 6.00 12.50
N VAL A 87 -31.84 5.73 13.77
CA VAL A 87 -31.20 6.66 14.73
C VAL A 87 -29.67 6.61 14.51
N PRO A 88 -28.96 7.74 14.35
CA PRO A 88 -27.50 7.73 14.22
C PRO A 88 -26.84 7.63 15.60
N LEU A 89 -26.02 6.59 15.80
CA LEU A 89 -25.14 6.46 16.96
C LEU A 89 -23.96 7.42 16.82
N GLY A 90 -23.97 8.50 17.62
CA GLY A 90 -22.82 9.39 17.82
C GLY A 90 -21.79 8.79 18.80
N PRO A 91 -20.55 9.32 18.83
CA PRO A 91 -19.49 8.84 19.71
C PRO A 91 -19.75 9.27 21.17
N PRO A 92 -19.37 8.46 22.18
CA PRO A 92 -19.55 8.86 23.57
C PRO A 92 -18.53 9.94 23.98
N ALA A 93 -19.04 10.98 24.66
CA ALA A 93 -18.27 12.03 25.33
C ALA A 93 -17.65 11.52 26.65
N PRO A 94 -16.58 12.16 27.16
CA PRO A 94 -15.82 11.68 28.33
C PRO A 94 -16.51 11.99 29.66
N ALA A 95 -16.45 11.03 30.60
CA ALA A 95 -16.90 11.18 31.98
C ALA A 95 -15.87 11.97 32.84
N PRO A 96 -16.29 12.60 33.96
CA PRO A 96 -15.55 13.66 34.62
C PRO A 96 -14.47 13.15 35.60
N ALA A 97 -13.45 13.98 35.80
CA ALA A 97 -12.39 13.79 36.80
C ALA A 97 -12.93 13.92 38.24
N PRO A 98 -12.45 13.14 39.22
CA PRO A 98 -12.76 13.40 40.61
C PRO A 98 -11.81 14.45 41.20
N ALA A 99 -12.41 15.33 41.98
CA ALA A 99 -11.78 16.44 42.69
C ALA A 99 -10.88 15.98 43.83
N ALA A 100 -9.86 16.80 44.10
CA ALA A 100 -8.95 16.69 45.23
C ALA A 100 -9.69 16.91 46.57
N ALA A 101 -9.45 16.02 47.53
CA ALA A 101 -9.68 16.27 48.94
C ALA A 101 -8.46 15.76 49.73
N ALA A 102 -7.79 16.69 50.40
CA ALA A 102 -6.69 16.42 51.31
C ALA A 102 -7.23 15.82 52.61
N THR A 103 -6.57 14.78 53.13
CA THR A 103 -6.55 14.47 54.57
C THR A 103 -5.25 13.72 54.91
N SER A 104 -4.60 14.24 55.93
CA SER A 104 -3.34 13.83 56.54
C SER A 104 -3.51 12.58 57.39
N GLY A 105 -2.53 11.68 57.41
CA GLY A 105 -2.45 10.63 58.44
C GLY A 105 -1.51 9.46 58.18
N ALA A 106 -0.33 9.53 58.81
CA ALA A 106 0.48 8.45 59.38
C ALA A 106 1.11 7.34 58.48
N LEU A 107 2.41 7.16 58.73
CA LEU A 107 3.35 6.18 58.17
C LEU A 107 3.06 4.74 58.66
N GLY A 108 3.14 3.77 57.74
CA GLY A 108 3.22 2.33 58.00
C GLY A 108 3.99 1.63 56.86
N PRO A 109 4.70 0.51 57.12
CA PRO A 109 5.73 0.00 56.23
C PRO A 109 5.15 -0.56 54.93
N ALA A 110 5.88 -0.30 53.84
CA ALA A 110 5.53 -0.70 52.49
C ALA A 110 5.53 -2.22 52.32
N GLU A 111 4.33 -2.82 52.29
CA GLU A 111 4.16 -4.13 51.65
C GLU A 111 4.16 -3.94 50.13
N MET A 112 5.09 -4.63 49.46
CA MET A 112 5.10 -4.76 48.01
C MET A 112 3.77 -5.39 47.56
N VAL A 113 2.89 -4.58 46.99
CA VAL A 113 1.77 -5.08 46.20
C VAL A 113 2.38 -5.70 44.94
N VAL A 114 2.60 -7.01 44.96
CA VAL A 114 2.88 -7.79 43.76
C VAL A 114 1.67 -7.60 42.86
N ALA A 115 1.82 -6.80 41.81
CA ALA A 115 0.80 -6.67 40.78
C ALA A 115 0.46 -8.08 40.29
N ALA A 116 -0.73 -8.57 40.64
CA ALA A 116 -1.17 -9.91 40.28
C ALA A 116 -1.05 -10.05 38.76
N ALA A 117 -0.17 -10.95 38.32
CA ALA A 117 0.04 -11.21 36.90
C ALA A 117 -1.31 -11.61 36.30
N LEU A 118 -1.79 -10.83 35.31
CA LEU A 118 -2.99 -11.17 34.57
C LEU A 118 -2.85 -12.59 34.01
N PRO A 119 -3.90 -13.43 34.07
CA PRO A 119 -3.83 -14.79 33.55
C PRO A 119 -3.42 -14.78 32.08
N GLN A 120 -2.32 -15.47 31.78
CA GLN A 120 -1.80 -15.58 30.42
C GLN A 120 -2.63 -16.61 29.65
N PHE A 121 -3.62 -16.12 28.89
CA PHE A 121 -4.44 -16.97 28.04
C PHE A 121 -3.65 -17.45 26.82
N SER A 122 -3.40 -18.75 26.73
CA SER A 122 -2.80 -19.39 25.56
C SER A 122 -3.86 -20.09 24.71
N CYS A 123 -3.79 -19.92 23.40
CA CYS A 123 -4.65 -20.68 22.48
C CYS A 123 -4.44 -22.19 22.66
N PRO A 124 -5.52 -23.00 22.59
CA PRO A 124 -5.40 -24.45 22.71
C PRO A 124 -4.60 -25.03 21.53
N ARG A 125 -3.90 -26.14 21.78
CA ARG A 125 -3.22 -26.88 20.72
C ARG A 125 -4.23 -27.57 19.82
N ARG A 126 -3.89 -27.69 18.53
CA ARG A 126 -4.63 -28.56 17.61
C ARG A 126 -4.56 -30.00 18.16
N PRO A 127 -5.71 -30.65 18.46
CA PRO A 127 -5.72 -31.97 19.06
C PRO A 127 -5.29 -33.07 18.07
N ASN A 128 -5.76 -32.98 16.82
CA ASN A 128 -5.48 -33.93 15.74
C ASN A 128 -5.79 -33.30 14.36
N VAL A 129 -5.57 -34.07 13.29
CA VAL A 129 -5.98 -33.75 11.92
C VAL A 129 -7.25 -34.54 11.61
N GLY A 130 -8.20 -33.94 10.89
CA GLY A 130 -9.43 -34.63 10.48
C GLY A 130 -9.17 -35.76 9.49
N THR A 131 -9.86 -36.88 9.64
CA THR A 131 -9.69 -38.10 8.83
C THR A 131 -10.90 -38.44 7.96
N GLU A 132 -12.01 -37.74 8.14
CA GLU A 132 -13.24 -37.96 7.36
C GLU A 132 -13.14 -37.33 5.96
N GLY A 133 -13.88 -37.92 5.02
CA GLY A 133 -13.98 -37.44 3.64
C GLY A 133 -13.02 -38.12 2.68
N ARG A 134 -13.22 -37.85 1.38
CA ARG A 134 -12.38 -38.39 0.31
C ARG A 134 -11.15 -37.50 0.12
N PRO A 135 -9.92 -38.05 0.11
CA PRO A 135 -8.72 -37.27 -0.18
C PRO A 135 -8.80 -36.60 -1.56
N ILE A 136 -8.40 -35.33 -1.62
CA ILE A 136 -8.32 -34.54 -2.85
C ILE A 136 -7.00 -33.76 -2.89
N LEU A 137 -6.37 -33.71 -4.07
CA LEU A 137 -5.17 -32.92 -4.29
C LEU A 137 -5.54 -31.46 -4.53
N LEU A 138 -4.97 -30.57 -3.73
CA LEU A 138 -5.19 -29.13 -3.82
C LEU A 138 -3.89 -28.39 -4.12
N ARG A 139 -4.03 -27.22 -4.72
CA ARG A 139 -2.97 -26.22 -4.81
C ARG A 139 -3.40 -25.01 -3.98
N ALA A 140 -2.49 -24.50 -3.18
CA ALA A 140 -2.66 -23.24 -2.48
C ALA A 140 -1.69 -22.22 -3.06
N ASN A 141 -2.10 -20.96 -3.07
CA ASN A 141 -1.30 -19.79 -3.43
C ASN A 141 -0.27 -19.43 -2.34
N HIS A 142 0.30 -20.45 -1.69
CA HIS A 142 1.29 -20.35 -0.64
C HIS A 142 2.61 -20.90 -1.14
N PHE A 143 3.62 -20.04 -1.21
CA PHE A 143 4.94 -20.37 -1.72
C PHE A 143 5.91 -20.55 -0.55
N GLN A 144 6.65 -21.65 -0.53
CA GLN A 144 7.61 -21.92 0.53
C GLN A 144 8.75 -20.90 0.52
N ILE A 145 9.07 -20.36 1.70
CA ILE A 145 10.25 -19.51 1.93
C ILE A 145 11.35 -20.39 2.52
N SER A 146 12.51 -20.39 1.87
CA SER A 146 13.74 -20.94 2.46
C SER A 146 14.46 -19.84 3.24
N MET A 147 14.64 -20.04 4.55
CA MET A 147 15.29 -19.06 5.42
C MET A 147 16.73 -19.47 5.70
N PRO A 148 17.68 -18.53 5.66
CA PRO A 148 19.03 -18.81 6.12
C PRO A 148 19.06 -18.99 7.63
N ARG A 149 20.05 -19.75 8.11
CA ARG A 149 20.36 -19.81 9.55
C ARG A 149 21.15 -18.59 9.96
N GLY A 150 20.88 -18.09 11.16
CA GLY A 150 21.62 -16.98 11.74
C GLY A 150 20.71 -15.96 12.40
N PHE A 151 21.23 -14.73 12.46
CA PHE A 151 20.59 -13.62 13.13
C PHE A 151 20.43 -12.44 12.18
N LEU A 152 19.43 -11.60 12.45
CA LEU A 152 19.27 -10.29 11.85
C LEU A 152 19.49 -9.23 12.90
N HIS A 153 20.04 -8.08 12.49
CA HIS A 153 20.30 -6.97 13.39
C HIS A 153 19.22 -5.91 13.18
N HIS A 154 18.45 -5.63 14.24
CA HIS A 154 17.34 -4.68 14.24
C HIS A 154 17.78 -3.32 14.77
N TYR A 155 17.48 -2.28 13.99
CA TYR A 155 17.75 -0.90 14.31
C TYR A 155 16.44 -0.09 14.28
N ASP A 156 16.30 0.83 15.24
CA ASP A 156 15.28 1.88 15.24
C ASP A 156 15.83 3.10 14.47
N VAL A 157 15.07 3.54 13.47
CA VAL A 157 15.43 4.64 12.57
C VAL A 157 14.36 5.72 12.65
N THR A 158 14.78 6.92 13.06
CA THR A 158 13.92 8.11 13.07
C THR A 158 14.41 9.12 12.05
N ILE A 159 13.54 9.50 11.11
CA ILE A 159 13.86 10.41 10.00
C ILE A 159 13.06 11.70 10.17
N THR A 160 13.72 12.85 10.02
CA THR A 160 13.09 14.17 10.10
C THR A 160 13.60 15.09 8.98
N PRO A 161 12.72 15.68 8.13
CA PRO A 161 11.28 15.42 7.93
C PRO A 161 11.00 14.13 7.11
N ASP A 162 9.73 13.73 6.94
CA ASP A 162 9.26 12.42 6.44
C ASP A 162 9.84 11.86 5.10
N LYS A 163 9.47 10.61 4.80
CA LYS A 163 10.33 9.50 4.34
C LYS A 163 10.32 9.23 2.84
N GLU A 164 11.52 8.97 2.30
CA GLU A 164 11.89 8.16 1.12
C GLU A 164 13.38 8.41 0.83
N ILE A 165 14.23 8.24 1.86
CA ILE A 165 15.65 8.66 1.79
C ILE A 165 16.62 7.52 2.07
N ILE A 166 16.13 6.31 2.37
CA ILE A 166 16.97 5.19 2.81
C ILE A 166 17.97 4.80 1.72
N GLU A 167 17.54 4.70 0.46
CA GLU A 167 18.47 4.40 -0.65
C GLU A 167 19.57 5.46 -0.76
N THR A 168 19.21 6.74 -0.73
CA THR A 168 20.19 7.82 -0.80
C THR A 168 21.10 7.87 0.43
N MET A 169 20.58 7.55 1.61
CA MET A 169 21.37 7.42 2.84
C MET A 169 22.41 6.30 2.71
N VAL A 170 21.99 5.13 2.25
CA VAL A 170 22.87 3.96 2.05
C VAL A 170 23.98 4.29 1.05
N GLN A 171 23.64 5.00 -0.04
CA GLN A 171 24.61 5.45 -1.04
C GLN A 171 25.58 6.51 -0.48
N SER A 172 25.07 7.49 0.29
CA SER A 172 25.87 8.58 0.86
C SER A 172 26.82 8.11 1.96
N TYR A 173 26.39 7.13 2.76
CA TYR A 173 27.13 6.59 3.90
C TYR A 173 27.69 5.19 3.62
N SER A 174 28.26 4.97 2.43
CA SER A 174 28.86 3.69 2.03
C SER A 174 29.95 3.18 2.98
N LYS A 175 30.60 4.05 3.76
CA LYS A 175 31.56 3.64 4.82
C LYS A 175 30.91 2.89 5.97
N ILE A 176 29.64 3.19 6.28
CA ILE A 176 28.89 2.61 7.40
C ILE A 176 28.17 1.35 6.91
N PHE A 177 27.49 1.44 5.76
CA PHE A 177 26.70 0.34 5.22
C PHE A 177 27.55 -0.66 4.42
N GLY A 178 28.72 -0.26 3.90
CA GLY A 178 29.59 -1.12 3.11
C GLY A 178 28.84 -1.73 1.93
N ASN A 179 28.86 -3.06 1.84
CA ASN A 179 28.11 -3.84 0.86
C ASN A 179 26.75 -4.32 1.39
N GLN A 180 26.35 -3.91 2.59
CA GLN A 180 25.05 -4.30 3.16
C GLN A 180 23.93 -3.52 2.50
N LYS A 181 22.80 -4.20 2.28
CA LYS A 181 21.56 -3.57 1.82
C LYS A 181 20.53 -3.63 2.95
N PRO A 182 20.43 -2.58 3.79
CA PRO A 182 19.43 -2.56 4.84
C PRO A 182 18.02 -2.58 4.26
N VAL A 183 17.11 -3.26 4.92
CA VAL A 183 15.68 -3.23 4.60
C VAL A 183 14.95 -2.36 5.61
N PHE A 184 13.96 -1.59 5.16
CA PHE A 184 13.23 -0.64 5.99
C PHE A 184 11.72 -0.79 5.79
N ASP A 185 10.96 -0.69 6.88
CA ASP A 185 9.50 -0.84 6.89
C ASP A 185 8.74 0.44 6.48
N GLY A 186 9.45 1.52 6.13
CA GLY A 186 8.86 2.82 5.83
C GLY A 186 8.44 3.59 7.09
N ARG A 187 8.72 3.07 8.29
CA ARG A 187 8.33 3.66 9.56
C ARG A 187 9.51 3.89 10.48
N LYS A 188 9.94 2.87 11.20
CA LYS A 188 10.96 2.95 12.25
C LYS A 188 11.89 1.74 12.26
N ASN A 189 11.50 0.62 11.67
CA ASN A 189 12.25 -0.61 11.79
C ASN A 189 13.13 -0.81 10.57
N MET A 190 14.44 -0.88 10.80
CA MET A 190 15.43 -1.25 9.81
C MET A 190 16.11 -2.55 10.22
N TYR A 191 16.32 -3.45 9.26
CA TYR A 191 17.04 -4.70 9.49
C TYR A 191 18.24 -4.82 8.57
N THR A 192 19.30 -5.41 9.09
CA THR A 192 20.53 -5.72 8.34
C THR A 192 20.97 -7.14 8.62
N ARG A 193 21.80 -7.68 7.73
CA ARG A 193 22.34 -9.03 7.88
C ARG A 193 23.50 -9.07 8.87
N ASP A 194 24.40 -8.10 8.79
CA ASP A 194 25.61 -8.03 9.60
C ASP A 194 25.55 -6.75 10.46
N ASP A 195 26.17 -6.77 11.65
CA ASP A 195 26.22 -5.60 12.54
C ASP A 195 26.82 -4.37 11.84
N LEU A 196 26.13 -3.23 11.95
CA LEU A 196 26.65 -1.93 11.51
C LEU A 196 27.72 -1.40 12.48
N PRO A 197 28.79 -0.75 11.98
CA PRO A 197 29.86 -0.18 12.79
C PRO A 197 29.45 1.15 13.47
N LEU A 198 28.26 1.19 14.07
CA LEU A 198 27.68 2.33 14.78
C LEU A 198 27.72 2.17 16.31
N GLY A 199 28.07 0.96 16.78
CA GLY A 199 27.93 0.60 18.19
C GLY A 199 26.47 0.47 18.63
N LYS A 200 26.25 0.47 19.96
CA LYS A 200 24.90 0.38 20.55
C LYS A 200 24.27 1.75 20.84
N GLU A 201 25.04 2.82 20.69
CA GLU A 201 24.57 4.17 20.93
C GLU A 201 23.79 4.73 19.73
N LYS A 202 23.08 5.83 19.96
CA LYS A 202 22.32 6.52 18.93
C LYS A 202 23.28 7.30 18.03
N ALA A 203 23.34 6.93 16.76
CA ALA A 203 24.08 7.67 15.74
C ALA A 203 23.16 8.64 15.00
N GLU A 204 23.61 9.87 14.77
CA GLU A 204 22.89 10.87 13.97
C GLU A 204 23.63 11.12 12.65
N LEU A 205 22.92 10.97 11.55
CA LEU A 205 23.41 11.15 10.18
C LEU A 205 22.62 12.26 9.51
N GLU A 206 23.31 13.06 8.69
CA GLU A 206 22.69 14.10 7.89
C GLU A 206 22.72 13.70 6.40
N VAL A 207 21.56 13.60 5.77
CA VAL A 207 21.42 13.23 4.36
C VAL A 207 20.84 14.43 3.62
N THR A 208 21.62 14.96 2.68
CA THR A 208 21.20 16.07 1.85
C THR A 208 20.66 15.52 0.54
N LEU A 209 19.37 15.75 0.28
CA LEU A 209 18.80 15.50 -1.04
C LEU A 209 18.84 16.79 -1.86
N PRO A 210 19.30 16.72 -3.12
CA PRO A 210 19.21 17.86 -4.03
C PRO A 210 17.73 18.23 -4.17
N GLY A 211 17.39 19.39 -3.63
CA GLY A 211 16.02 19.91 -3.67
C GLY A 211 15.83 20.82 -4.87
N GLU A 212 14.59 20.94 -5.35
CA GLU A 212 14.22 21.90 -6.39
C GLU A 212 14.27 23.35 -5.83
N GLY A 213 15.47 23.93 -5.73
CA GLY A 213 15.74 25.31 -5.33
C GLY A 213 16.57 25.45 -4.05
N LYS A 214 16.26 24.67 -3.00
CA LYS A 214 17.06 24.58 -1.78
C LYS A 214 17.20 23.12 -1.39
N ASP A 215 18.43 22.73 -1.08
CA ASP A 215 18.74 21.40 -0.60
C ASP A 215 17.89 21.04 0.61
N ARG A 216 17.32 19.83 0.56
CA ARG A 216 16.53 19.29 1.66
C ARG A 216 17.45 18.47 2.54
N VAL A 217 17.70 18.99 3.72
CA VAL A 217 18.49 18.29 4.73
C VAL A 217 17.58 17.40 5.56
N PHE A 218 17.92 16.11 5.62
CA PHE A 218 17.26 15.11 6.44
C PHE A 218 18.17 14.69 7.58
N ARG A 219 17.65 14.70 8.80
CA ARG A 219 18.33 14.16 9.96
C ARG A 219 17.82 12.76 10.23
N VAL A 220 18.74 11.80 10.25
CA VAL A 220 18.44 10.38 10.48
C VAL A 220 19.13 9.95 11.76
N ALA A 221 18.35 9.51 12.74
CA ALA A 221 18.85 8.88 13.94
C ALA A 221 18.72 7.36 13.80
N ILE A 222 19.81 6.63 13.99
CA ILE A 222 19.88 5.16 13.95
C ILE A 222 20.32 4.66 15.33
N LYS A 223 19.59 3.71 15.90
CA LYS A 223 19.91 3.09 17.19
C LYS A 223 19.77 1.57 17.11
N TRP A 224 20.76 0.83 17.58
CA TRP A 224 20.65 -0.63 17.71
C TRP A 224 19.61 -1.01 18.77
N VAL A 225 18.77 -2.01 18.47
CA VAL A 225 17.68 -2.45 19.35
C VAL A 225 17.89 -3.88 19.82
N ALA A 226 18.00 -4.81 18.89
CA ALA A 226 18.02 -6.24 19.20
C ALA A 226 18.68 -7.07 18.09
N GLN A 227 19.07 -8.28 18.46
CA GLN A 227 19.46 -9.33 17.53
C GLN A 227 18.30 -10.33 17.41
N VAL A 228 17.74 -10.47 16.21
CA VAL A 228 16.58 -11.31 15.92
C VAL A 228 17.05 -12.68 15.45
N SER A 229 16.71 -13.74 16.18
CA SER A 229 17.12 -15.11 15.86
C SER A 229 16.18 -15.76 14.85
N LEU A 230 16.69 -16.08 13.66
CA LEU A 230 15.94 -16.87 12.68
C LEU A 230 15.92 -18.36 13.05
N TYR A 231 16.91 -18.81 13.84
CA TYR A 231 16.95 -20.18 14.36
C TYR A 231 15.76 -20.47 15.28
N ALA A 232 15.42 -19.54 16.17
CA ALA A 232 14.26 -19.69 17.07
C ALA A 232 12.95 -19.89 16.28
N LEU A 233 12.83 -19.26 15.11
CA LEU A 233 11.68 -19.46 14.23
C LEU A 233 11.70 -20.86 13.58
N GLU A 234 12.87 -21.37 13.16
CA GLU A 234 13.03 -22.75 12.65
C GLU A 234 12.60 -23.78 13.70
N GLU A 235 12.98 -23.61 14.97
CA GLU A 235 12.59 -24.52 16.05
C GLU A 235 11.08 -24.59 16.27
N VAL A 236 10.39 -23.45 16.14
CA VAL A 236 8.92 -23.40 16.26
C VAL A 236 8.24 -24.10 15.10
N LEU A 237 8.76 -23.93 13.87
CA LEU A 237 8.23 -24.58 12.68
C LEU A 237 8.44 -26.11 12.72
N GLU A 238 9.52 -26.57 13.36
CA GLU A 238 9.79 -27.99 13.61
C GLU A 238 9.03 -28.55 14.82
N GLY A 239 8.22 -27.72 15.50
CA GLY A 239 7.37 -28.12 16.62
C GLY A 239 8.09 -28.27 17.96
N ARG A 240 9.36 -27.85 18.07
CA ARG A 240 10.13 -27.88 19.33
C ARG A 240 9.67 -26.81 20.32
N SER A 241 9.18 -25.67 19.82
CA SER A 241 8.67 -24.58 20.65
C SER A 241 7.23 -24.19 20.28
N ARG A 242 6.52 -23.63 21.27
CA ARG A 242 5.11 -23.20 21.17
C ARG A 242 4.99 -21.72 20.84
N HIS A 243 6.00 -20.94 21.19
CA HIS A 243 5.95 -19.48 21.11
C HIS A 243 6.58 -19.04 19.79
N ILE A 244 5.76 -18.51 18.88
CA ILE A 244 6.24 -17.98 17.60
C ILE A 244 6.95 -16.65 17.84
N PRO A 245 8.25 -16.51 17.51
CA PRO A 245 8.97 -15.24 17.61
C PRO A 245 8.41 -14.25 16.58
N MET A 246 7.53 -13.36 17.04
CA MET A 246 6.83 -12.41 16.18
C MET A 246 7.76 -11.35 15.60
N ASP A 247 8.86 -11.05 16.27
CA ASP A 247 9.95 -10.21 15.79
C ASP A 247 10.64 -10.81 14.55
N ALA A 248 10.93 -12.12 14.55
CA ALA A 248 11.47 -12.81 13.39
C ALA A 248 10.48 -12.86 12.23
N VAL A 249 9.20 -13.13 12.50
CA VAL A 249 8.15 -13.09 11.46
C VAL A 249 8.02 -11.68 10.87
N GLN A 250 8.04 -10.64 11.71
CA GLN A 250 7.99 -9.25 11.26
C GLN A 250 9.23 -8.86 10.46
N ALA A 251 10.43 -9.28 10.88
CA ALA A 251 11.67 -9.02 10.14
C ALA A 251 11.59 -9.62 8.72
N LEU A 252 11.12 -10.86 8.59
CA LEU A 252 10.92 -11.51 7.29
C LEU A 252 9.85 -10.81 6.44
N ASP A 253 8.74 -10.38 7.05
CA ASP A 253 7.72 -9.59 6.34
C ASP A 253 8.34 -8.30 5.79
N VAL A 254 9.10 -7.56 6.60
CA VAL A 254 9.78 -6.32 6.16
C VAL A 254 10.80 -6.59 5.06
N VAL A 255 11.61 -7.65 5.16
CA VAL A 255 12.57 -8.04 4.10
C VAL A 255 11.84 -8.28 2.78
N MET A 256 10.79 -9.10 2.79
CA MET A 256 10.04 -9.43 1.58
C MET A 256 9.24 -8.24 1.04
N ARG A 257 8.88 -7.28 1.91
CA ARG A 257 8.05 -6.11 1.58
C ARG A 257 8.87 -4.91 1.11
N HIS A 258 10.17 -4.87 1.41
CA HIS A 258 11.02 -3.70 1.20
C HIS A 258 11.03 -3.23 -0.26
N LEU A 259 11.45 -4.09 -1.19
CA LEU A 259 11.57 -3.71 -2.61
C LEU A 259 10.20 -3.39 -3.24
N PRO A 260 9.14 -4.21 -3.09
CA PRO A 260 7.83 -3.86 -3.62
C PRO A 260 7.27 -2.53 -3.08
N SER A 261 7.64 -2.13 -1.85
CA SER A 261 7.22 -0.83 -1.29
C SER A 261 7.92 0.36 -1.92
N MET A 262 9.07 0.14 -2.56
CA MET A 262 9.81 1.18 -3.28
C MET A 262 9.42 1.23 -4.77
N THR A 263 9.00 0.11 -5.33
CA THR A 263 8.65 -0.01 -6.76
C THR A 263 7.17 0.25 -7.04
N TYR A 264 6.27 -0.13 -6.11
CA TYR A 264 4.82 -0.06 -6.28
C TYR A 264 4.16 0.85 -5.25
N THR A 265 2.88 1.15 -5.44
CA THR A 265 2.08 1.89 -4.44
C THR A 265 1.57 0.93 -3.37
N PRO A 266 2.05 1.02 -2.11
CA PRO A 266 1.58 0.14 -1.05
C PRO A 266 0.20 0.58 -0.53
N VAL A 267 -0.75 -0.35 -0.48
CA VAL A 267 -2.06 -0.14 0.17
C VAL A 267 -2.35 -1.33 1.08
N GLY A 268 -2.29 -1.09 2.39
CA GLY A 268 -2.40 -2.17 3.39
C GLY A 268 -1.27 -3.19 3.23
N ARG A 269 -1.63 -4.45 2.95
CA ARG A 269 -0.68 -5.54 2.65
C ARG A 269 -0.50 -5.81 1.16
N SER A 270 -1.15 -5.03 0.30
CA SER A 270 -1.09 -5.20 -1.15
C SER A 270 -0.25 -4.09 -1.80
N PHE A 271 0.12 -4.34 -3.06
CA PHE A 271 0.93 -3.46 -3.89
C PHE A 271 0.29 -3.28 -5.25
N PHE A 272 0.24 -2.04 -5.74
CA PHE A 272 -0.45 -1.70 -6.98
C PHE A 272 0.44 -0.87 -7.89
N SER A 273 0.32 -1.09 -9.20
CA SER A 273 0.98 -0.30 -10.24
C SER A 273 -0.06 0.37 -11.11
N SER A 274 0.32 1.51 -11.71
CA SER A 274 -0.50 2.10 -12.76
C SER A 274 -0.66 1.12 -13.92
N PRO A 275 -1.83 1.10 -14.57
CA PRO A 275 -2.05 0.31 -15.78
C PRO A 275 -1.01 0.62 -16.86
N ASP A 276 -0.44 -0.42 -17.47
CA ASP A 276 0.47 -0.31 -18.62
C ASP A 276 -0.07 -1.20 -19.75
N GLY A 277 -0.52 -0.58 -20.85
CA GLY A 277 -1.13 -1.28 -21.98
C GLY A 277 -2.58 -1.76 -21.78
N TYR A 278 -3.19 -1.55 -20.62
CA TYR A 278 -4.61 -1.83 -20.35
C TYR A 278 -5.30 -0.61 -19.72
N PHE A 279 -6.57 -0.37 -20.05
CA PHE A 279 -7.33 0.78 -19.56
C PHE A 279 -8.72 0.36 -19.10
N HIS A 280 -8.97 0.45 -17.79
CA HIS A 280 -10.24 0.09 -17.15
C HIS A 280 -10.82 1.29 -16.40
N PRO A 281 -11.43 2.26 -17.11
CA PRO A 281 -12.04 3.42 -16.48
C PRO A 281 -13.29 3.01 -15.69
N LEU A 282 -13.43 3.55 -14.48
CA LEU A 282 -14.62 3.39 -13.65
C LEU A 282 -15.59 4.58 -13.77
N GLY A 283 -15.16 5.65 -14.45
CA GLY A 283 -15.86 6.93 -14.50
C GLY A 283 -15.53 7.83 -13.29
N GLY A 284 -15.95 9.09 -13.35
CA GLY A 284 -15.70 10.06 -12.27
C GLY A 284 -14.22 10.30 -11.96
N GLY A 285 -13.35 10.14 -12.97
CA GLY A 285 -11.91 10.31 -12.82
C GLY A 285 -11.19 9.15 -12.14
N ARG A 286 -11.83 7.98 -12.04
CA ARG A 286 -11.31 6.79 -11.37
C ARG A 286 -11.02 5.67 -12.38
N GLU A 287 -10.06 4.83 -12.05
CA GLU A 287 -9.65 3.66 -12.82
C GLU A 287 -9.28 2.50 -11.91
N VAL A 288 -9.30 1.29 -12.45
CA VAL A 288 -8.85 0.09 -11.73
C VAL A 288 -7.34 -0.05 -11.88
N TRP A 289 -6.65 -0.22 -10.76
CA TRP A 289 -5.27 -0.69 -10.74
C TRP A 289 -5.23 -2.14 -10.28
N PHE A 290 -4.49 -2.96 -11.02
CA PHE A 290 -4.17 -4.31 -10.59
C PHE A 290 -2.90 -4.32 -9.76
N GLY A 291 -2.76 -5.38 -8.98
CA GLY A 291 -1.71 -5.53 -8.01
C GLY A 291 -1.75 -6.91 -7.41
N PHE A 292 -1.05 -7.08 -6.30
CA PHE A 292 -1.01 -8.34 -5.58
C PHE A 292 -1.02 -8.11 -4.06
N HIS A 293 -1.69 -9.01 -3.35
CA HIS A 293 -1.57 -9.17 -1.92
C HIS A 293 -0.29 -9.93 -1.59
N GLN A 294 0.41 -9.53 -0.54
CA GLN A 294 1.57 -10.25 -0.03
C GLN A 294 1.50 -10.37 1.49
N SER A 295 1.66 -11.58 2.01
CA SER A 295 1.90 -11.78 3.45
C SER A 295 2.81 -12.97 3.74
N VAL A 296 3.69 -12.80 4.72
CA VAL A 296 4.52 -13.89 5.27
C VAL A 296 3.79 -14.54 6.44
N ARG A 297 3.62 -15.87 6.42
CA ARG A 297 2.89 -16.62 7.45
C ARG A 297 3.65 -17.86 7.91
N PRO A 298 3.72 -18.12 9.23
CA PRO A 298 4.16 -19.42 9.73
C PRO A 298 3.13 -20.51 9.40
N SER A 299 3.60 -21.69 9.06
CA SER A 299 2.78 -22.89 8.85
C SER A 299 3.36 -24.07 9.65
N GLN A 300 2.69 -25.24 9.63
CA GLN A 300 3.20 -26.45 10.27
C GLN A 300 4.51 -26.99 9.65
N TRP A 301 4.86 -26.53 8.45
CA TRP A 301 5.97 -27.09 7.68
C TRP A 301 7.12 -26.09 7.58
N LYS A 302 6.85 -24.94 6.98
CA LYS A 302 7.82 -23.87 6.70
C LYS A 302 7.15 -22.49 6.77
N MET A 303 7.95 -21.44 6.70
CA MET A 303 7.41 -20.11 6.40
C MET A 303 6.84 -20.09 4.98
N MET A 304 5.66 -19.51 4.84
CA MET A 304 4.94 -19.43 3.57
C MET A 304 4.73 -17.98 3.18
N LEU A 305 5.00 -17.67 1.92
CA LEU A 305 4.62 -16.42 1.27
C LEU A 305 3.26 -16.63 0.61
N ASN A 306 2.23 -15.98 1.14
CA ASN A 306 0.90 -15.97 0.54
C ASN A 306 0.83 -14.81 -0.47
N ILE A 307 0.57 -15.14 -1.74
CA ILE A 307 0.42 -14.17 -2.83
C ILE A 307 -0.93 -14.39 -3.49
N ASP A 308 -1.67 -13.31 -3.71
CA ASP A 308 -2.95 -13.35 -4.43
C ASP A 308 -3.08 -12.12 -5.33
N VAL A 309 -3.79 -12.23 -6.45
CA VAL A 309 -4.08 -11.09 -7.32
C VAL A 309 -5.04 -10.15 -6.59
N SER A 310 -4.86 -8.85 -6.77
CA SER A 310 -5.73 -7.84 -6.18
C SER A 310 -6.03 -6.75 -7.20
N ALA A 311 -7.21 -6.15 -7.09
CA ALA A 311 -7.60 -4.98 -7.87
C ALA A 311 -8.26 -3.96 -6.95
N THR A 312 -7.95 -2.68 -7.14
CA THR A 312 -8.60 -1.59 -6.38
C THR A 312 -8.69 -0.31 -7.21
N ALA A 313 -9.57 0.60 -6.79
CA ALA A 313 -9.81 1.84 -7.51
C ALA A 313 -8.79 2.92 -7.12
N PHE A 314 -8.19 3.56 -8.12
CA PHE A 314 -7.34 4.74 -7.98
C PHE A 314 -7.91 5.92 -8.78
N TYR A 315 -7.49 7.13 -8.41
CA TYR A 315 -7.73 8.30 -9.24
C TYR A 315 -6.74 8.33 -10.41
N LYS A 316 -7.24 8.58 -11.61
CA LYS A 316 -6.42 8.72 -12.81
C LYS A 316 -5.44 9.89 -12.64
N ALA A 317 -4.20 9.69 -13.08
CA ALA A 317 -3.26 10.79 -13.23
C ALA A 317 -3.62 11.61 -14.49
N GLN A 318 -4.44 12.64 -14.32
CA GLN A 318 -4.96 13.46 -15.42
C GLN A 318 -5.06 14.96 -15.06
N PRO A 319 -5.17 15.86 -16.05
CA PRO A 319 -5.45 17.26 -15.81
C PRO A 319 -6.72 17.46 -14.98
N VAL A 320 -6.68 18.38 -14.01
CA VAL A 320 -7.83 18.70 -13.13
C VAL A 320 -9.09 19.07 -13.91
N ILE A 321 -8.92 19.64 -15.11
CA ILE A 321 -10.03 20.03 -15.97
C ILE A 321 -10.70 18.80 -16.62
N GLU A 322 -9.93 17.79 -17.01
CA GLU A 322 -10.47 16.52 -17.52
C GLU A 322 -11.16 15.75 -16.39
N PHE A 323 -10.54 15.73 -15.21
CA PHE A 323 -11.15 15.18 -13.99
C PHE A 323 -12.50 15.84 -13.68
N MET A 324 -12.59 17.17 -13.80
CA MET A 324 -13.86 17.90 -13.65
C MET A 324 -14.91 17.45 -14.67
N CYS A 325 -14.52 17.29 -15.94
CA CYS A 325 -15.44 16.80 -16.98
C CYS A 325 -15.94 15.39 -16.67
N GLU A 326 -15.07 14.48 -16.22
CA GLU A 326 -15.49 13.13 -15.84
C GLU A 326 -16.44 13.12 -14.62
N VAL A 327 -16.19 13.96 -13.61
CA VAL A 327 -17.05 14.06 -12.40
C VAL A 327 -18.40 14.71 -12.70
N LEU A 328 -18.41 15.71 -13.57
CA LEU A 328 -19.62 16.44 -13.96
C LEU A 328 -20.33 15.83 -15.18
N GLU A 329 -19.81 14.71 -15.71
CA GLU A 329 -20.35 14.00 -16.87
C GLU A 329 -20.48 14.92 -18.11
N LEU A 330 -19.50 15.81 -18.29
CA LEU A 330 -19.41 16.73 -19.42
C LEU A 330 -18.66 16.04 -20.58
N ARG A 331 -19.21 16.12 -21.80
CA ARG A 331 -18.61 15.45 -22.97
C ARG A 331 -17.36 16.16 -23.46
N ASP A 332 -17.37 17.49 -23.43
CA ASP A 332 -16.23 18.33 -23.78
C ASP A 332 -16.11 19.48 -22.79
N VAL A 333 -14.86 19.83 -22.44
CA VAL A 333 -14.55 21.02 -21.68
C VAL A 333 -15.08 22.30 -22.36
N ASN A 334 -15.17 22.30 -23.69
CA ASN A 334 -15.69 23.41 -24.48
C ASN A 334 -17.21 23.64 -24.32
N GLU A 335 -17.97 22.64 -23.84
CA GLU A 335 -19.38 22.81 -23.49
C GLU A 335 -19.52 23.73 -22.27
N GLN A 336 -18.54 23.70 -21.37
CA GLN A 336 -18.52 24.54 -20.18
C GLN A 336 -17.93 25.93 -20.48
N ARG A 337 -18.64 26.75 -21.27
CA ARG A 337 -18.28 28.17 -21.51
C ARG A 337 -18.74 29.10 -20.40
N LYS A 338 -19.68 28.65 -19.57
CA LYS A 338 -20.24 29.42 -18.44
C LYS A 338 -19.58 28.99 -17.13
N PRO A 339 -19.57 29.85 -16.09
CA PRO A 339 -19.20 29.43 -14.75
C PRO A 339 -20.02 28.22 -14.28
N LEU A 340 -19.44 27.39 -13.41
CA LEU A 340 -20.16 26.27 -12.83
C LEU A 340 -21.36 26.76 -12.03
N THR A 341 -22.49 26.06 -12.14
CA THR A 341 -23.62 26.26 -11.22
C THR A 341 -23.21 25.88 -9.79
N ASP A 342 -23.93 26.40 -8.79
CA ASP A 342 -23.65 26.11 -7.39
C ASP A 342 -23.71 24.59 -7.10
N SER A 343 -24.64 23.86 -7.73
CA SER A 343 -24.75 22.40 -7.63
C SER A 343 -23.54 21.68 -8.23
N GLN A 344 -23.13 22.03 -9.44
CA GLN A 344 -21.95 21.45 -10.10
C GLN A 344 -20.67 21.71 -9.28
N ARG A 345 -20.49 22.95 -8.78
CA ARG A 345 -19.34 23.29 -7.95
C ARG A 345 -19.31 22.44 -6.68
N VAL A 346 -20.44 22.28 -5.99
CA VAL A 346 -20.51 21.45 -4.77
C VAL A 346 -20.22 19.98 -5.08
N LYS A 347 -20.77 19.41 -6.17
CA LYS A 347 -20.46 18.04 -6.63
C LYS A 347 -18.96 17.87 -6.86
N PHE A 348 -18.35 18.77 -7.64
CA PHE A 348 -16.92 18.74 -7.93
C PHE A 348 -16.04 18.92 -6.68
N THR A 349 -16.41 19.86 -5.79
CA THR A 349 -15.67 20.12 -4.54
C THR A 349 -15.59 18.88 -3.67
N LYS A 350 -16.69 18.11 -3.57
CA LYS A 350 -16.72 16.87 -2.79
C LYS A 350 -15.74 15.82 -3.32
N GLU A 351 -15.57 15.73 -4.62
CA GLU A 351 -14.70 14.75 -5.27
C GLU A 351 -13.21 15.15 -5.22
N ILE A 352 -12.88 16.43 -5.45
CA ILE A 352 -11.48 16.86 -5.49
C ILE A 352 -10.87 17.16 -4.12
N LYS A 353 -11.69 17.49 -3.12
CA LYS A 353 -11.20 17.88 -1.79
C LYS A 353 -10.43 16.72 -1.14
N GLY A 354 -9.21 17.01 -0.72
CA GLY A 354 -8.30 16.04 -0.10
C GLY A 354 -7.43 15.29 -1.09
N LEU A 355 -7.63 15.45 -2.41
CA LEU A 355 -6.72 14.90 -3.41
C LEU A 355 -5.43 15.74 -3.50
N LYS A 356 -4.34 15.07 -3.89
CA LYS A 356 -3.07 15.74 -4.20
C LYS A 356 -3.07 16.13 -5.67
N ILE A 357 -2.78 17.39 -5.95
CA ILE A 357 -2.58 17.92 -7.31
C ILE A 357 -1.14 18.38 -7.47
N GLU A 358 -0.71 18.48 -8.70
CA GLU A 358 0.62 18.95 -9.05
C GLU A 358 0.52 20.15 -9.99
N ILE A 359 1.38 21.15 -9.78
CA ILE A 359 1.43 22.32 -10.64
C ILE A 359 2.30 22.05 -11.88
N THR A 360 1.88 22.60 -13.02
CA THR A 360 2.58 22.45 -14.30
C THR A 360 3.14 23.78 -14.82
N HIS A 361 2.91 24.89 -14.12
CA HIS A 361 3.26 26.23 -14.61
C HIS A 361 4.68 26.69 -14.28
N CYS A 362 5.37 26.01 -13.38
CA CYS A 362 6.72 26.39 -12.95
C CYS A 362 7.81 25.55 -13.64
N GLY A 363 7.61 25.18 -14.92
CA GLY A 363 8.61 24.45 -15.72
C GLY A 363 9.02 23.12 -15.07
N SER A 364 10.30 23.00 -14.71
CA SER A 364 10.84 21.82 -14.02
C SER A 364 10.34 21.66 -12.58
N MET A 365 9.78 22.72 -11.97
CA MET A 365 9.30 22.69 -10.58
C MET A 365 7.88 22.10 -10.51
N ARG A 366 7.80 20.82 -10.11
CA ARG A 366 6.56 20.03 -10.09
C ARG A 366 6.00 19.90 -8.67
N ARG A 367 5.68 21.05 -8.07
CA ARG A 367 5.23 21.10 -6.67
C ARG A 367 3.84 20.46 -6.49
N LYS A 368 3.71 19.64 -5.45
CA LYS A 368 2.46 18.97 -5.09
C LYS A 368 1.74 19.70 -3.96
N TYR A 369 0.43 19.83 -4.07
CA TYR A 369 -0.45 20.45 -3.06
C TYR A 369 -1.64 19.55 -2.77
N ARG A 370 -2.16 19.60 -1.54
CA ARG A 370 -3.43 18.95 -1.20
C ARG A 370 -4.57 19.95 -1.33
N VAL A 371 -5.57 19.64 -2.14
CA VAL A 371 -6.72 20.53 -2.34
C VAL A 371 -7.55 20.57 -1.06
N CYS A 372 -7.71 21.76 -0.48
CA CYS A 372 -8.52 21.94 0.72
C CYS A 372 -9.95 22.38 0.39
N ASN A 373 -10.14 23.11 -0.72
CA ASN A 373 -11.43 23.63 -1.14
C ASN A 373 -11.40 24.06 -2.62
N VAL A 374 -12.56 24.46 -3.14
CA VAL A 374 -12.75 25.05 -4.47
C VAL A 374 -13.42 26.41 -4.31
N THR A 375 -12.91 27.43 -4.99
CA THR A 375 -13.44 28.80 -4.87
C THR A 375 -14.83 28.96 -5.50
N ARG A 376 -15.65 29.84 -4.90
CA ARG A 376 -16.97 30.19 -5.44
C ARG A 376 -16.87 31.14 -6.63
N ARG A 377 -15.93 32.09 -6.56
CA ARG A 377 -15.70 33.07 -7.64
C ARG A 377 -14.79 32.44 -8.71
N PRO A 378 -15.03 32.73 -9.99
CA PRO A 378 -14.14 32.27 -11.06
C PRO A 378 -12.77 32.95 -10.97
N ALA A 379 -11.74 32.39 -11.61
CA ALA A 379 -10.36 32.87 -11.56
C ALA A 379 -10.19 34.34 -11.97
N GLN A 380 -11.05 34.88 -12.84
CA GLN A 380 -11.05 36.29 -13.19
C GLN A 380 -11.53 37.24 -12.08
N LEU A 381 -12.36 36.75 -11.15
CA LEU A 381 -12.95 37.54 -10.04
C LEU A 381 -12.42 37.14 -8.67
N GLN A 382 -11.82 35.95 -8.54
CA GLN A 382 -11.22 35.51 -7.30
C GLN A 382 -9.96 36.32 -7.06
N SER A 383 -9.93 37.05 -5.95
CA SER A 383 -8.81 37.88 -5.54
C SER A 383 -8.19 37.38 -4.24
N PHE A 384 -6.97 37.84 -4.00
CA PHE A 384 -6.23 37.61 -2.77
C PHE A 384 -5.30 38.81 -2.49
N PRO A 385 -4.96 39.05 -1.22
CA PRO A 385 -4.00 40.08 -0.86
C PRO A 385 -2.60 39.67 -1.32
N LEU A 386 -2.01 40.46 -2.21
CA LEU A 386 -0.65 40.28 -2.73
C LEU A 386 0.25 41.38 -2.16
N GLN A 387 1.29 40.98 -1.43
CA GLN A 387 2.36 41.90 -1.03
C GLN A 387 3.31 42.15 -2.20
N LEU A 388 3.48 43.42 -2.55
CA LEU A 388 4.44 43.89 -3.53
C LEU A 388 5.81 44.10 -2.86
N GLU A 389 6.87 44.21 -3.67
CA GLU A 389 8.25 44.40 -3.19
C GLU A 389 8.44 45.70 -2.40
N ASN A 390 7.61 46.71 -2.64
CA ASN A 390 7.60 47.97 -1.88
C ASN A 390 6.89 47.87 -0.52
N GLY A 391 6.49 46.66 -0.08
CA GLY A 391 5.79 46.40 1.17
C GLY A 391 4.29 46.71 1.14
N GLN A 392 3.75 47.26 0.05
CA GLN A 392 2.31 47.52 -0.08
C GLN A 392 1.55 46.23 -0.38
N THR A 393 0.38 46.06 0.24
CA THR A 393 -0.54 44.95 -0.07
C THR A 393 -1.62 45.43 -1.03
N VAL A 394 -1.74 44.79 -2.18
CA VAL A 394 -2.77 45.07 -3.19
C VAL A 394 -3.66 43.86 -3.39
N GLU A 395 -4.96 44.09 -3.59
CA GLU A 395 -5.86 43.02 -4.03
C GLU A 395 -5.55 42.66 -5.49
N CYS A 396 -5.13 41.41 -5.72
CA CYS A 396 -4.80 40.89 -7.05
C CYS A 396 -5.72 39.72 -7.39
N THR A 397 -6.29 39.72 -8.60
CA THR A 397 -7.06 38.55 -9.07
C THR A 397 -6.12 37.43 -9.50
N VAL A 398 -6.58 36.18 -9.38
CA VAL A 398 -5.79 35.02 -9.78
C VAL A 398 -5.41 35.10 -11.25
N ALA A 399 -6.35 35.44 -12.14
CA ALA A 399 -6.06 35.60 -13.56
C ALA A 399 -4.99 36.67 -13.84
N LYS A 400 -5.05 37.82 -13.16
CA LYS A 400 -4.06 38.89 -13.31
C LYS A 400 -2.69 38.46 -12.77
N TYR A 401 -2.64 37.84 -11.60
CA TYR A 401 -1.39 37.32 -11.02
C TYR A 401 -0.66 36.35 -11.96
N PHE A 402 -1.38 35.40 -12.55
CA PHE A 402 -0.80 34.44 -13.49
C PHE A 402 -0.30 35.10 -14.79
N MET A 403 -0.99 36.14 -15.27
CA MET A 403 -0.54 36.93 -16.41
C MET A 403 0.70 37.77 -16.08
N ASP A 404 0.72 38.46 -14.94
CA ASP A 404 1.79 39.39 -14.59
C ASP A 404 3.06 38.66 -14.16
N LYS A 405 2.93 37.64 -13.29
CA LYS A 405 4.08 36.92 -12.70
C LYS A 405 4.62 35.81 -13.60
N TYR A 406 3.75 35.00 -14.18
CA TYR A 406 4.15 33.83 -14.97
C TYR A 406 4.04 34.06 -16.48
N LYS A 407 3.58 35.24 -16.93
CA LYS A 407 3.35 35.55 -18.35
C LYS A 407 2.42 34.55 -19.02
N MET A 408 1.49 33.97 -18.25
CA MET A 408 0.57 32.95 -18.73
C MET A 408 -0.86 33.49 -18.82
N LYS A 409 -1.44 33.43 -20.02
CA LYS A 409 -2.86 33.69 -20.22
C LYS A 409 -3.67 32.42 -19.93
N LEU A 410 -4.47 32.44 -18.87
CA LEU A 410 -5.37 31.34 -18.55
C LEU A 410 -6.39 31.15 -19.68
N ARG A 411 -6.52 29.92 -20.19
CA ARG A 411 -7.49 29.60 -21.25
C ARG A 411 -8.93 29.62 -20.73
N ARG A 412 -9.15 29.34 -19.43
CA ARG A 412 -10.47 29.14 -18.82
C ARG A 412 -10.62 29.99 -17.56
N VAL A 413 -10.71 31.30 -17.77
CA VAL A 413 -10.80 32.31 -16.68
C VAL A 413 -12.13 32.30 -15.92
N HIS A 414 -13.16 31.69 -16.52
CA HIS A 414 -14.51 31.55 -15.96
C HIS A 414 -14.68 30.35 -15.03
N LEU A 415 -13.66 29.49 -14.90
CA LEU A 415 -13.66 28.36 -13.96
C LEU A 415 -13.06 28.76 -12.60
N PHE A 416 -13.27 27.91 -11.60
CA PHE A 416 -12.76 28.06 -10.24
C PHE A 416 -11.23 27.93 -10.18
N THR A 417 -10.67 28.22 -9.01
CA THR A 417 -9.23 28.15 -8.70
C THR A 417 -8.95 27.22 -7.54
#